data_AF-A0A258IWB3-F1
#
_entry.id   AF-A0A258IWB3-F1
#
_cell.length_a   1.000
_cell.length_b   1.000
_cell.length_c   1.000
_cell.angle_alpha   90.00
_cell.angle_beta   90.00
_cell.angle_gamma   90.00
#
_symmetry.space_group_name_H-M   'P 1'
#
loop_
_entity.id
_entity.type
_entity.pdbx_description
1 polymer ?
#
loop_
_entity_poly.entity_id
_entity_poly.type
_entity_poly.pdbx_seq_one_letter_code
_entity_poly.pdbx_strand_id
1 'polypeptide(L)'
;MPESGSSGPGLVRSATDNAPAVAPQAPLALTVLGALGVAPFWLPVLAGVVWPQTSAVAFDALAAYAAIILSFLAGSRLGIAITEARPATTTLCLSMAPPLAAWALVLLPIMSGLRLVLLALALLAHAAWDARADLAPRWYAGLRWRLTFGAMTGLLAGAVVLHD
;
A
#
# COMPACT_ATOMS: atom_id res chain seq x y z
N MET A 1 -31.16 -10.86 -64.52
CA MET A 1 -30.96 -9.40 -64.39
C MET A 1 -32.27 -8.78 -63.91
N PRO A 2 -32.28 -7.79 -63.00
CA PRO A 2 -31.20 -6.86 -62.69
C PRO A 2 -30.64 -6.97 -61.26
N GLU A 3 -29.51 -6.31 -61.07
CA GLU A 3 -28.67 -6.31 -59.88
C GLU A 3 -29.16 -5.30 -58.83
N SER A 4 -29.19 -5.71 -57.56
CA SER A 4 -29.35 -4.79 -56.43
C SER A 4 -27.98 -4.60 -55.78
N GLY A 5 -27.24 -3.58 -56.26
CA GLY A 5 -26.03 -3.12 -55.59
C GLY A 5 -26.37 -2.55 -54.22
N SER A 6 -26.01 -3.26 -53.15
CA SER A 6 -25.89 -2.68 -51.81
C SER A 6 -24.44 -2.26 -51.60
N SER A 7 -24.15 -1.04 -52.06
CA SER A 7 -22.94 -0.31 -51.68
C SER A 7 -22.86 -0.26 -50.15
N GLY A 8 -21.83 -0.89 -49.60
CA GLY A 8 -21.63 -0.98 -48.16
C GLY A 8 -21.46 0.38 -47.50
N PRO A 9 -21.85 0.54 -46.23
CA PRO A 9 -21.32 1.63 -45.43
C PRO A 9 -19.88 1.24 -45.11
N GLY A 10 -18.93 1.88 -45.80
CA GLY A 10 -17.56 1.96 -45.32
C GLY A 10 -17.63 2.42 -43.87
N LEU A 11 -17.30 1.51 -42.96
CA LEU A 11 -17.14 1.78 -41.54
C LEU A 11 -16.05 2.84 -41.46
N VAL A 12 -16.45 4.11 -41.38
CA VAL A 12 -15.56 5.23 -41.13
C VAL A 12 -15.01 4.97 -39.74
N ARG A 13 -13.85 4.31 -39.71
CA ARG A 13 -13.04 4.13 -38.52
C ARG A 13 -12.58 5.52 -38.13
N SER A 14 -13.40 6.18 -37.31
CA SER A 14 -13.16 7.53 -36.82
C SER A 14 -11.74 7.59 -36.28
N ALA A 15 -10.96 8.57 -36.73
CA ALA A 15 -9.60 8.85 -36.28
C ALA A 15 -9.49 9.14 -34.76
N THR A 16 -10.59 9.00 -34.01
CA THR A 16 -10.71 9.08 -32.56
C THR A 16 -10.43 7.76 -31.83
N ASP A 17 -10.25 6.65 -32.54
CA ASP A 17 -9.88 5.34 -31.95
C ASP A 17 -8.42 5.29 -31.41
N ASN A 18 -7.65 6.38 -31.58
CA ASN A 18 -6.25 6.49 -31.20
C ASN A 18 -5.95 7.66 -30.24
N ALA A 19 -6.95 8.18 -29.52
CA ALA A 19 -6.64 9.03 -28.37
C ALA A 19 -5.93 8.14 -27.32
N PRO A 20 -4.70 8.46 -26.88
CA PRO A 20 -4.04 7.68 -25.83
C PRO A 20 -4.98 7.69 -24.63
N ALA A 21 -5.45 6.51 -24.23
CA ALA A 21 -6.29 6.37 -23.05
C ALA A 21 -5.55 7.00 -21.87
N VAL A 22 -5.96 8.21 -21.47
CA VAL A 22 -5.39 8.89 -20.31
C VAL A 22 -5.66 7.97 -19.14
N ALA A 23 -4.60 7.34 -18.62
CA ALA A 23 -4.72 6.41 -17.51
C ALA A 23 -5.46 7.14 -16.36
N PRO A 24 -6.52 6.54 -15.79
CA PRO A 24 -7.28 7.20 -14.73
C PRO A 24 -6.35 7.64 -13.60
N GLN A 25 -6.31 8.93 -13.31
CA GLN A 25 -5.47 9.46 -12.23
C GLN A 25 -6.14 9.19 -10.88
N ALA A 26 -5.35 8.96 -9.84
CA ALA A 26 -5.87 8.80 -8.49
C ALA A 26 -6.63 10.08 -8.08
N PRO A 27 -7.84 9.97 -7.50
CA PRO A 27 -8.51 11.12 -6.90
C PRO A 27 -7.58 11.87 -5.95
N LEU A 28 -7.51 13.20 -6.06
CA LEU A 28 -6.61 14.03 -5.28
C LEU A 28 -6.77 13.78 -3.77
N ALA A 29 -8.02 13.63 -3.30
CA ALA A 29 -8.35 13.33 -1.91
C ALA A 29 -7.65 12.05 -1.40
N LEU A 30 -7.60 10.98 -2.20
CA LEU A 30 -6.92 9.73 -1.83
C LEU A 30 -5.40 9.90 -1.77
N THR A 31 -4.85 10.73 -2.65
CA THR A 31 -3.41 11.02 -2.67
C THR A 31 -3.01 11.84 -1.44
N VAL A 32 -3.79 12.86 -1.09
CA VAL A 32 -3.57 13.71 0.10
C VAL A 32 -3.72 12.88 1.37
N LEU A 33 -4.79 12.08 1.49
CA LEU A 33 -5.02 11.25 2.66
C LEU A 33 -3.93 10.18 2.83
N GLY A 34 -3.49 9.58 1.72
CA GLY A 34 -2.36 8.65 1.73
C GLY A 34 -1.05 9.31 2.18
N ALA A 35 -0.75 10.51 1.67
CA ALA A 35 0.43 11.26 2.07
C ALA A 35 0.40 11.66 3.55
N LEU A 36 -0.77 12.06 4.07
CA LEU A 36 -0.95 12.31 5.50
C LEU A 36 -0.71 11.05 6.34
N GLY A 37 -1.06 9.87 5.83
CA GLY A 37 -0.72 8.59 6.46
C GLY A 37 0.77 8.25 6.49
N VAL A 38 1.61 8.92 5.70
CA VAL A 38 3.08 8.75 5.76
C VAL A 38 3.70 9.64 6.85
N ALA A 39 3.03 10.74 7.23
CA ALA A 39 3.56 11.69 8.20
C ALA A 39 3.95 11.05 9.55
N PRO A 40 3.16 10.13 10.15
CA PRO A 40 3.53 9.52 11.43
C PRO A 40 4.71 8.52 11.33
N PHE A 41 5.20 8.19 10.13
CA PHE A 41 6.48 7.47 9.97
C PHE A 41 7.71 8.39 10.05
N TRP A 42 7.55 9.71 9.87
CA TRP A 42 8.64 10.67 9.88
C TRP A 42 8.68 11.53 11.14
N LEU A 43 7.51 11.85 11.70
CA LEU A 43 7.42 12.67 12.91
C LEU A 43 8.24 12.10 14.10
N PRO A 44 8.18 10.79 14.42
CA PRO A 44 8.97 10.23 15.52
C PRO A 44 10.47 10.26 15.24
N VAL A 45 10.87 10.05 13.98
CA VAL A 45 12.28 10.12 13.57
C VAL A 45 12.83 11.53 13.79
N LEU A 46 12.11 12.56 13.31
CA LEU A 46 12.49 13.95 13.51
C LEU A 46 12.53 14.32 15.00
N ALA A 47 11.55 13.86 15.78
CA ALA A 47 11.52 14.10 17.22
C ALA A 47 12.74 13.47 17.94
N GLY A 48 13.15 12.26 17.57
CA GLY A 48 14.33 11.61 18.15
C GLY A 48 15.65 12.29 17.76
N VAL A 49 15.75 12.89 16.57
CA VAL A 49 16.92 13.71 16.18
C VAL A 49 17.00 14.99 17.01
N VAL A 50 15.88 15.68 17.23
CA VAL A 50 15.84 16.95 17.96
C VAL A 50 15.92 16.76 19.47
N TRP A 51 15.30 15.70 19.99
CA TRP A 51 15.22 15.37 21.41
C TRP A 51 15.60 13.89 21.64
N PRO A 52 16.90 13.58 21.76
CA PRO A 52 17.40 12.21 21.92
C PRO A 52 16.78 11.45 23.09
N GLN A 53 16.42 12.15 24.17
CA GLN A 53 15.71 11.58 25.33
C GLN A 53 14.34 10.97 25.01
N THR A 54 13.78 11.25 23.83
CA THR A 54 12.51 10.69 23.37
C THR A 54 12.68 9.46 22.47
N SER A 55 13.91 8.99 22.23
CA SER A 55 14.22 7.92 21.27
C SER A 55 13.37 6.66 21.50
N ALA A 56 13.27 6.20 22.75
CA ALA A 56 12.48 5.03 23.11
C ALA A 56 10.98 5.19 22.81
N VAL A 57 10.39 6.34 23.16
CA VAL A 57 8.98 6.62 22.90
C VAL A 57 8.73 6.79 21.39
N ALA A 58 9.65 7.45 20.69
CA ALA A 58 9.58 7.61 19.24
C ALA A 58 9.66 6.26 18.52
N PHE A 59 10.51 5.35 19.01
CA PHE A 59 10.63 4.00 18.51
C PHE A 59 9.32 3.21 18.66
N ASP A 60 8.76 3.20 19.87
CA ASP A 60 7.51 2.49 20.16
C ASP A 60 6.34 3.06 19.35
N ALA A 61 6.26 4.38 19.20
CA ALA A 61 5.28 5.04 18.35
C ALA A 61 5.40 4.60 16.89
N LEU A 62 6.63 4.47 16.38
CA LEU A 62 6.90 4.06 15.00
C LEU A 62 6.50 2.60 14.76
N ALA A 63 6.86 1.71 15.70
CA ALA A 63 6.50 0.30 15.64
C ALA A 63 4.98 0.10 15.74
N ALA A 64 4.32 0.80 16.67
CA ALA A 64 2.88 0.75 16.84
C ALA A 64 2.15 1.26 15.59
N TYR A 65 2.59 2.38 15.01
CA TYR A 65 1.97 2.92 13.81
C TYR A 65 2.13 1.98 12.60
N ALA A 66 3.30 1.35 12.43
CA ALA A 66 3.50 0.35 11.40
C ALA A 66 2.52 -0.84 11.55
N ALA A 67 2.30 -1.31 12.78
CA ALA A 67 1.34 -2.38 13.06
C ALA A 67 -0.11 -1.98 12.76
N ILE A 68 -0.50 -0.73 13.07
CA ILE A 68 -1.82 -0.19 12.74
C ILE A 68 -2.02 -0.18 11.22
N ILE A 69 -1.03 0.33 10.47
CA ILE A 69 -1.11 0.38 9.00
C ILE A 69 -1.17 -1.03 8.40
N LEU A 70 -0.36 -1.98 8.86
CA LEU A 70 -0.44 -3.38 8.44
C LEU A 70 -1.83 -3.98 8.68
N SER A 71 -2.44 -3.68 9.83
CA SER A 71 -3.80 -4.13 10.16
C SER A 71 -4.85 -3.51 9.26
N PHE A 72 -4.73 -2.21 8.97
CA PHE A 72 -5.62 -1.51 8.03
C PHE A 72 -5.50 -2.08 6.60
N LEU A 73 -4.28 -2.31 6.11
CA LEU A 73 -4.02 -2.88 4.78
C LEU A 73 -4.62 -4.29 4.65
N ALA A 74 -4.41 -5.13 5.66
CA ALA A 74 -5.00 -6.46 5.75
C ALA A 74 -6.53 -6.42 5.75
N GLY A 75 -7.11 -5.56 6.59
CA GLY A 75 -8.56 -5.38 6.68
C GLY A 75 -9.17 -4.87 5.37
N SER A 76 -8.50 -3.95 4.67
CA SER A 76 -8.97 -3.44 3.37
C SER A 76 -9.04 -4.54 2.31
N ARG A 77 -8.05 -5.45 2.28
CA ARG A 77 -8.03 -6.56 1.35
C ARG A 77 -9.09 -7.61 1.68
N LEU A 78 -9.26 -7.91 2.97
CA LEU A 78 -10.34 -8.77 3.43
C LEU A 78 -11.70 -8.20 3.01
N GLY A 79 -11.89 -6.88 3.21
CA GLY A 79 -13.09 -6.14 2.83
C GLY A 79 -13.40 -6.21 1.32
N ILE A 80 -12.38 -6.22 0.46
CA ILE A 80 -12.58 -6.46 -0.97
C ILE A 80 -12.95 -7.92 -1.24
N ALA A 81 -12.22 -8.88 -0.66
CA ALA A 81 -12.43 -10.30 -0.88
C ALA A 81 -13.85 -10.77 -0.51
N ILE A 82 -14.47 -10.20 0.53
CA ILE A 82 -15.85 -10.55 0.91
C ILE A 82 -16.92 -10.07 -0.07
N THR A 83 -16.59 -9.13 -0.97
CA THR A 83 -17.52 -8.65 -2.02
C THR A 83 -17.53 -9.57 -3.24
N GLU A 84 -16.57 -10.49 -3.35
CA GLU A 84 -16.51 -11.46 -4.43
C GLU A 84 -17.63 -12.50 -4.29
N ALA A 85 -18.20 -12.94 -5.41
CA ALA A 85 -19.27 -13.95 -5.42
C ALA A 85 -18.84 -15.30 -4.81
N ARG A 86 -17.53 -15.61 -4.85
CA ARG A 86 -16.92 -16.80 -4.23
C ARG A 86 -15.57 -16.44 -3.61
N PRO A 87 -15.56 -15.91 -2.37
CA PRO A 87 -14.33 -15.54 -1.70
C PRO A 87 -13.43 -16.74 -1.51
N ALA A 88 -12.17 -16.66 -1.95
CA ALA A 88 -11.20 -17.71 -1.68
C ALA A 88 -10.86 -17.74 -0.18
N THR A 89 -11.17 -18.85 0.51
CA THR A 89 -10.87 -19.04 1.95
C THR A 89 -9.39 -18.77 2.24
N THR A 90 -8.49 -19.17 1.35
CA THR A 90 -7.05 -18.92 1.45
C THR A 90 -6.74 -17.42 1.53
N THR A 91 -7.41 -16.58 0.72
CA THR A 91 -7.23 -15.11 0.77
C THR A 91 -7.74 -14.52 2.08
N LEU A 92 -8.87 -15.02 2.60
CA LEU A 92 -9.41 -14.58 3.89
C LEU A 92 -8.44 -14.93 5.03
N CYS A 93 -7.95 -16.17 5.09
CA CYS A 93 -6.98 -16.60 6.10
C CYS A 93 -5.64 -15.85 5.98
N LEU A 94 -5.14 -15.67 4.76
CA LEU A 94 -3.88 -14.94 4.53
C LEU A 94 -4.00 -13.46 4.87
N SER A 95 -5.19 -12.88 4.83
CA SER A 95 -5.40 -11.49 5.28
C SER A 95 -5.19 -11.34 6.79
N MET A 96 -5.26 -12.42 7.58
CA MET A 96 -4.94 -12.37 9.01
C MET A 96 -3.42 -12.45 9.29
N ALA A 97 -2.62 -12.91 8.33
CA ALA A 97 -1.18 -13.09 8.55
C ALA A 97 -0.44 -11.76 8.83
N PRO A 98 -0.66 -10.65 8.11
CA PRO A 98 0.01 -9.38 8.38
C PRO A 98 -0.24 -8.79 9.77
N PRO A 99 -1.49 -8.66 10.28
CA PRO A 99 -1.72 -8.10 11.61
C PRO A 99 -1.15 -8.99 12.71
N LEU A 100 -1.22 -10.32 12.56
CA LEU A 100 -0.61 -11.26 13.51
C LEU A 100 0.92 -11.16 13.50
N ALA A 101 1.54 -11.03 12.34
CA ALA A 101 2.98 -10.83 12.21
C ALA A 101 3.41 -9.50 12.85
N ALA A 102 2.67 -8.42 12.61
CA ALA A 102 2.96 -7.12 13.20
C ALA A 102 2.83 -7.15 14.73
N TRP A 103 1.76 -7.75 15.25
CA TRP A 103 1.55 -7.94 16.68
C TRP A 103 2.66 -8.77 17.33
N ALA A 104 3.05 -9.89 16.70
CA ALA A 104 4.15 -10.71 17.17
C ALA A 104 5.49 -9.93 17.19
N LEU A 105 5.79 -9.16 16.14
CA LEU A 105 7.01 -8.35 16.07
C LEU A 105 7.08 -7.29 17.16
N VAL A 106 5.95 -6.68 17.53
CA VAL A 106 5.88 -5.69 18.61
C VAL A 106 6.15 -6.34 19.98
N LEU A 107 5.67 -7.56 20.20
CA LEU A 107 5.83 -8.27 21.48
C LEU A 107 7.17 -9.00 21.64
N LEU A 108 7.84 -9.32 20.54
CA LEU A 108 9.10 -10.06 20.56
C LEU A 108 10.24 -9.22 21.17
N PRO A 109 11.02 -9.75 22.12
CA PRO A 109 12.19 -9.08 22.71
C PRO A 109 13.41 -9.20 21.78
N ILE A 110 13.26 -8.72 20.55
CA ILE A 110 14.34 -8.64 19.55
C ILE A 110 15.00 -7.28 19.57
N MET A 111 16.17 -7.17 18.95
CA MET A 111 16.88 -5.90 18.75
C MET A 111 15.96 -4.84 18.15
N SER A 112 15.96 -3.64 18.72
CA SER A 112 15.09 -2.53 18.37
C SER A 112 15.15 -2.22 16.87
N GLY A 113 16.34 -1.97 16.32
CA GLY A 113 16.53 -1.72 14.89
C GLY A 113 16.00 -2.86 13.99
N LEU A 114 16.23 -4.12 14.38
CA LEU A 114 15.75 -5.28 13.63
C LEU A 114 14.22 -5.34 13.56
N ARG A 115 13.52 -4.95 14.64
CA ARG A 115 12.05 -4.91 14.67
C ARG A 115 11.49 -3.97 13.61
N LEU A 116 12.02 -2.76 13.49
CA LEU A 116 11.56 -1.78 12.49
C LEU A 116 11.86 -2.23 11.05
N VAL A 117 13.02 -2.88 10.83
CA VAL A 117 13.35 -3.49 9.53
C VAL A 117 12.35 -4.59 9.17
N LEU A 118 12.01 -5.47 10.10
CA LEU A 118 11.03 -6.54 9.86
C LEU A 118 9.62 -5.98 9.59
N LEU A 119 9.21 -4.92 10.27
CA LEU A 119 7.95 -4.23 9.99
C LEU A 119 7.95 -3.56 8.61
N ALA A 120 9.08 -2.98 8.19
CA ALA A 120 9.23 -2.42 6.84
C ALA A 120 9.13 -3.52 5.76
N LEU A 121 9.76 -4.68 6.00
CA LEU A 121 9.66 -5.84 5.11
C LEU A 121 8.24 -6.41 5.07
N ALA A 122 7.52 -6.43 6.19
CA ALA A 122 6.12 -6.85 6.23
C ALA A 122 5.22 -5.90 5.39
N LEU A 123 5.43 -4.58 5.47
CA LEU A 123 4.73 -3.61 4.63
C LEU A 123 5.03 -3.83 3.14
N LEU A 124 6.30 -4.05 2.81
CA LEU A 124 6.72 -4.33 1.43
C LEU A 124 6.10 -5.62 0.90
N ALA A 125 6.14 -6.70 1.68
CA ALA A 125 5.56 -7.98 1.32
C ALA A 125 4.05 -7.86 1.09
N HIS A 126 3.35 -7.12 1.95
CA HIS A 126 1.92 -6.87 1.78
C HIS A 126 1.64 -6.01 0.54
N ALA A 127 2.46 -5.00 0.24
CA ALA A 127 2.31 -4.20 -0.98
C ALA A 127 2.53 -5.03 -2.25
N ALA A 128 3.54 -5.90 -2.26
CA ALA A 128 3.80 -6.82 -3.37
C ALA A 128 2.68 -7.86 -3.54
N TRP A 129 2.14 -8.36 -2.43
CA TRP A 129 0.98 -9.25 -2.41
C TRP A 129 -0.27 -8.55 -2.96
N ASP A 130 -0.42 -7.26 -2.70
CA ASP A 130 -1.52 -6.44 -3.24
C ASP A 130 -1.38 -6.12 -4.72
N ALA A 131 -0.16 -5.77 -5.16
CA ALA A 131 0.11 -5.50 -6.57
C ALA A 131 -0.10 -6.72 -7.50
N ARG A 132 -0.02 -7.95 -6.96
CA ARG A 132 -0.30 -9.18 -7.70
C ARG A 132 -1.79 -9.50 -7.81
N ALA A 133 -2.61 -8.90 -6.94
CA ALA A 133 -4.04 -9.08 -7.00
C ALA A 133 -4.59 -8.05 -7.98
N ASP A 134 -5.23 -8.49 -9.07
CA ASP A 134 -5.82 -7.59 -10.09
C ASP A 134 -7.11 -6.91 -9.59
N LEU A 135 -7.17 -6.65 -8.27
CA LEU A 135 -8.32 -6.18 -7.52
C LEU A 135 -8.48 -4.65 -7.59
N ALA A 136 -7.48 -3.93 -8.09
CA ALA A 136 -7.48 -2.47 -8.09
C ALA A 136 -6.96 -1.88 -9.40
N PRO A 137 -7.44 -0.68 -9.79
CA PRO A 137 -6.92 0.04 -10.96
C PRO A 137 -5.40 0.25 -10.89
N ARG A 138 -4.73 0.26 -12.04
CA ARG A 138 -3.26 0.43 -12.14
C ARG A 138 -2.71 1.66 -11.41
N TRP A 139 -3.49 2.75 -11.30
CA TRP A 139 -3.09 3.94 -10.55
C TRP A 139 -2.98 3.71 -9.04
N TYR A 140 -3.78 2.79 -8.49
CA TYR A 140 -3.78 2.46 -7.07
C TYR A 140 -2.51 1.71 -6.70
N ALA A 141 -2.07 0.77 -7.53
CA ALA A 141 -0.79 0.09 -7.35
C ALA A 141 0.38 1.09 -7.31
N GLY A 142 0.40 2.07 -8.22
CA GLY A 142 1.43 3.11 -8.23
C GLY A 142 1.38 4.04 -7.00
N LEU A 143 0.18 4.40 -6.52
CA LEU A 143 0.03 5.15 -5.27
C LEU A 143 0.54 4.33 -4.08
N ARG A 144 0.11 3.08 -3.95
CA ARG A 144 0.48 2.19 -2.84
C ARG A 144 1.99 1.98 -2.79
N TRP A 145 2.66 1.81 -3.93
CA TRP A 145 4.12 1.74 -4.00
C TRP A 145 4.81 2.99 -3.45
N ARG A 146 4.35 4.19 -3.82
CA ARG A 146 4.92 5.45 -3.30
C ARG A 146 4.73 5.59 -1.78
N LEU A 147 3.55 5.23 -1.28
CA LEU A 147 3.25 5.28 0.15
C LEU A 147 4.07 4.26 0.95
N THR A 148 4.17 3.02 0.46
CA THR A 148 5.00 1.98 1.08
C THR A 148 6.46 2.38 1.09
N PHE A 149 6.98 2.96 0.01
CA PHE A 149 8.35 3.46 -0.03
C PHE A 149 8.59 4.59 0.99
N GLY A 150 7.64 5.53 1.12
CA GLY A 150 7.69 6.58 2.15
C GLY A 150 7.66 6.04 3.58
N ALA A 151 6.84 5.01 3.84
CA ALA A 151 6.79 4.34 5.14
C ALA A 151 8.06 3.53 5.45
N MET A 152 8.57 2.78 4.46
CA MET A 152 9.81 2.01 4.60
C MET A 152 11.01 2.92 4.89
N THR A 153 11.13 4.03 4.17
CA THR A 153 12.23 4.99 4.39
C THR A 153 12.15 5.61 5.78
N GLY A 154 10.96 5.96 6.28
CA GLY A 154 10.77 6.40 7.66
C GLY A 154 11.13 5.33 8.70
N LEU A 155 10.73 4.07 8.48
CA LEU A 155 11.07 2.95 9.37
C LEU A 155 12.57 2.66 9.41
N LEU A 156 13.23 2.66 8.24
CA LEU A 156 14.68 2.46 8.15
C LEU A 156 15.44 3.63 8.76
N ALA A 157 14.99 4.87 8.55
CA ALA A 157 15.56 6.04 9.21
C ALA A 157 15.40 5.93 10.73
N GLY A 158 14.23 5.54 11.24
CA GLY A 158 14.01 5.26 12.65
C GLY A 158 14.91 4.15 13.18
N ALA A 159 15.13 3.08 12.41
CA ALA A 159 16.04 1.99 12.77
C ALA A 159 17.50 2.45 12.89
N VAL A 160 17.91 3.49 12.16
CA VAL A 160 19.27 4.04 12.22
C VAL A 160 19.39 5.12 13.30
N VAL A 161 18.37 5.96 13.46
CA VAL A 161 18.41 7.13 14.37
C VAL A 161 18.06 6.76 15.81
N LEU A 162 17.11 5.83 16.00
CA LEU A 162 16.53 5.48 17.29
C LEU A 162 17.04 4.14 17.82
N HIS A 163 18.04 3.52 17.17
CA HIS A 163 18.73 2.40 17.78
C HIS A 163 19.70 2.92 18.84
N ASP A 164 19.46 2.52 20.07
CA ASP A 164 20.43 2.62 21.18
C ASP A 164 21.50 1.52 21.07
#